data_AF-A0A9J6FZH8-F1
#
_entry.id   AF-A0A9J6FZH8-F1
#
_cell.length_a   1.000
_cell.length_b   1.000
_cell.length_c   1.000
_cell.angle_alpha   90.00
_cell.angle_beta   90.00
_cell.angle_gamma   90.00
#
_symmetry.space_group_name_H-M   'P 1'
#
loop_
_entity.id
_entity.type
_entity.pdbx_description
1 polymer ?
#
loop_
_entity_poly.entity_id
_entity_poly.type
_entity_poly.pdbx_seq_one_letter_code
_entity_poly.pdbx_strand_id
1 'polypeptide(L)'
;MKHLTVLRYVDDYLVVVNRVAGTSLNDVLSGVIETFVSSSKSLKFTWELPSNNCLRFLDLILTVQDTHVCWQYKPRANKQLIPFDSAHSKLIKRGVAKTCITAALNKSCAHKVQDAFNEQIARLSTAGFSSAVVSAVCEALLQKFKQKQREGDMQKKI
;
A
#
# COMPACT_ATOMS: atom_id res chain seq x y z
N MET A 1 18.22 -22.95 -0.34
CA MET A 1 17.73 -21.65 -0.85
C MET A 1 16.34 -21.42 -0.25
N LYS A 2 16.00 -20.21 0.21
CA LYS A 2 14.68 -19.96 0.81
C LYS A 2 13.64 -19.89 -0.31
N HIS A 3 12.83 -20.94 -0.47
CA HIS A 3 11.79 -21.04 -1.51
C HIS A 3 10.48 -20.33 -1.12
N LEU A 4 10.41 -19.77 0.10
CA LEU A 4 9.22 -19.21 0.69
C LEU A 4 9.60 -18.08 1.65
N THR A 5 8.90 -16.95 1.53
CA THR A 5 9.02 -15.78 2.40
C THR A 5 7.66 -15.51 3.02
N VAL A 6 7.59 -15.44 4.35
CA VAL A 6 6.38 -15.08 5.09
C VAL A 6 6.55 -13.70 5.69
N LEU A 7 5.61 -12.82 5.39
CA LEU A 7 5.48 -11.50 5.99
C LEU A 7 4.22 -11.50 6.85
N ARG A 8 4.29 -10.95 8.06
CA ARG A 8 3.17 -10.91 9.01
C ARG A 8 2.87 -9.47 9.41
N TYR A 9 1.59 -9.13 9.47
CA TYR A 9 1.10 -7.89 10.07
C TYR A 9 -0.08 -8.22 10.99
N VAL A 10 0.15 -8.21 12.30
CA VAL A 10 -0.83 -8.62 13.32
C VAL A 10 -1.37 -10.05 13.04
N ASP A 11 -2.55 -10.17 12.47
CA ASP A 11 -3.26 -11.41 12.11
C ASP A 11 -3.21 -11.71 10.60
N ASP A 12 -2.83 -10.73 9.77
CA ASP A 12 -2.69 -10.89 8.32
C ASP A 12 -1.30 -11.45 7.96
N TYR A 13 -1.27 -12.41 7.04
CA TYR A 13 -0.05 -13.02 6.51
C TYR A 13 0.01 -12.88 4.99
N LEU A 14 1.18 -12.52 4.47
CA LEU A 14 1.51 -12.56 3.05
C LEU A 14 2.60 -13.61 2.85
N VAL A 15 2.27 -14.65 2.10
CA VAL A 15 3.19 -15.74 1.77
C VAL A 15 3.62 -15.60 0.32
N VAL A 16 4.91 -15.38 0.10
CA VAL A 16 5.51 -15.26 -1.23
C VAL A 16 6.36 -16.50 -1.49
N VAL A 17 6.09 -17.18 -2.60
CA VAL A 17 6.77 -18.42 -2.96
C VAL A 17 7.43 -18.28 -4.32
N ASN A 18 8.64 -18.80 -4.45
CA ASN A 18 9.28 -18.94 -5.76
C ASN A 18 8.67 -20.14 -6.45
N ARG A 19 8.13 -19.94 -7.65
CA ARG A 19 7.47 -21.00 -8.40
C ARG A 19 8.48 -22.10 -8.75
N VAL A 20 8.26 -23.30 -8.23
CA VAL A 20 9.01 -24.49 -8.59
C VAL A 20 8.32 -25.13 -9.80
N ALA A 21 9.10 -25.55 -10.79
CA ALA A 21 8.57 -26.22 -11.98
C ALA A 21 7.81 -27.49 -11.56
N GLY A 22 6.59 -27.65 -12.09
CA GLY A 22 5.74 -28.82 -11.81
C GLY A 22 4.86 -28.73 -10.56
N THR A 23 4.96 -27.68 -9.75
CA THR A 23 4.08 -27.49 -8.57
C THR A 23 2.96 -26.50 -8.86
N SER A 24 1.71 -26.87 -8.57
CA SER A 24 0.58 -25.95 -8.68
C SER A 24 0.50 -25.01 -7.48
N LEU A 25 -0.13 -23.84 -7.66
CA LEU A 25 -0.35 -22.89 -6.56
C LEU A 25 -1.21 -23.51 -5.43
N ASN A 26 -2.12 -24.42 -5.78
CA ASN A 26 -2.99 -25.11 -4.83
C ASN A 26 -2.23 -26.12 -3.97
N ASP A 27 -1.22 -26.80 -4.52
CA ASP A 27 -0.38 -27.72 -3.75
C ASP A 27 0.43 -26.97 -2.69
N VAL A 28 1.01 -25.83 -3.11
CA VAL A 28 1.75 -24.95 -2.19
C VAL A 28 0.82 -24.40 -1.12
N LEU A 29 -0.37 -23.94 -1.49
CA LEU A 29 -1.37 -23.46 -0.54
C LEU A 29 -1.73 -24.54 0.48
N SER A 30 -2.00 -25.77 0.03
CA SER A 30 -2.40 -26.88 0.90
C SER A 30 -1.33 -27.16 1.96
N GLY A 31 -0.05 -27.22 1.57
CA GLY A 31 1.05 -27.41 2.52
C GLY A 31 1.23 -26.23 3.48
N VAL A 32 1.04 -24.99 3.02
CA VAL A 32 1.07 -23.80 3.89
C VAL A 32 -0.07 -23.85 4.91
N ILE A 33 -1.30 -24.14 4.48
CA ILE A 33 -2.47 -24.21 5.38
C ILE A 33 -2.32 -25.34 6.39
N GLU A 34 -1.87 -26.52 5.98
CA GLU A 34 -1.60 -27.65 6.88
C GLU A 34 -0.56 -27.26 7.96
N THR A 35 0.50 -26.56 7.56
CA THR A 35 1.53 -26.07 8.49
C THR A 35 0.94 -25.05 9.49
N PHE A 36 0.13 -24.12 9.01
CA PHE A 36 -0.50 -23.10 9.86
C PHE A 36 -1.50 -23.73 10.85
N VAL A 37 -2.33 -24.67 10.37
CA VAL A 37 -3.33 -25.36 11.20
C VAL A 37 -2.65 -26.22 12.26
N SER A 38 -1.68 -27.06 11.88
CA SER A 38 -0.94 -27.93 12.82
C SER A 38 -0.16 -27.15 13.88
N SER A 39 0.32 -25.96 13.52
CA SER A 39 1.03 -25.06 14.44
C SER A 39 0.09 -24.20 15.30
N SER A 40 -1.22 -24.21 15.02
CA SER A 40 -2.20 -23.40 15.72
C SER A 40 -3.08 -24.24 16.63
N LYS A 41 -3.28 -23.80 17.88
CA LYS A 41 -4.18 -24.46 18.83
C LYS A 41 -5.64 -24.08 18.57
N SER A 42 -6.18 -24.48 17.41
CA SER A 42 -7.59 -24.30 16.99
C SER A 42 -7.96 -22.97 16.31
N LEU A 43 -7.03 -22.30 15.64
CA LEU A 43 -7.37 -21.10 14.86
C LEU A 43 -8.00 -21.50 13.52
N LYS A 44 -9.03 -20.76 13.11
CA LYS A 44 -9.60 -20.86 11.76
C LYS A 44 -8.87 -19.88 10.86
N PHE A 45 -8.17 -20.39 9.86
CA PHE A 45 -7.53 -19.55 8.85
C PHE A 45 -8.43 -19.40 7.63
N THR A 46 -8.52 -18.16 7.14
CA THR A 46 -9.02 -17.85 5.80
C THR A 46 -7.84 -17.47 4.93
N TRP A 47 -7.93 -17.75 3.63
CA TRP A 47 -6.89 -17.41 2.68
C TRP A 47 -7.47 -16.83 1.41
N GLU A 48 -6.64 -16.10 0.69
CA GLU A 48 -6.91 -15.61 -0.64
C GLU A 48 -5.74 -15.98 -1.56
N LEU A 49 -6.07 -16.38 -2.78
CA LEU A 49 -5.10 -16.55 -3.85
C LEU A 49 -5.19 -15.34 -4.79
N PRO A 50 -4.11 -15.01 -5.51
CA PRO A 50 -4.16 -13.95 -6.51
C PRO A 50 -5.27 -14.21 -7.54
N SER A 51 -6.12 -13.20 -7.77
CA SER A 51 -7.16 -13.22 -8.79
C SER A 51 -6.83 -12.17 -9.85
N ASN A 52 -6.88 -12.55 -11.13
CA ASN A 52 -6.43 -11.71 -12.25
C ASN A 52 -5.01 -11.13 -12.01
N ASN A 53 -4.10 -11.99 -11.53
CA ASN A 53 -2.73 -11.64 -11.14
C ASN A 53 -2.64 -10.54 -10.06
N CYS A 54 -3.72 -10.27 -9.34
CA CYS A 54 -3.77 -9.27 -8.29
C CYS A 54 -4.07 -9.91 -6.93
N LEU A 55 -3.37 -9.47 -5.91
CA LEU A 55 -3.59 -9.87 -4.52
C LEU A 55 -3.66 -8.63 -3.63
N ARG A 56 -4.51 -8.62 -2.62
CA ARG A 56 -4.58 -7.51 -1.69
C ARG A 56 -3.81 -7.86 -0.43
N PHE A 57 -3.07 -6.91 0.12
CA PHE A 57 -2.48 -7.08 1.44
C PHE A 57 -2.57 -5.75 2.18
N LEU A 58 -3.40 -5.71 3.23
CA LEU A 58 -3.73 -4.48 3.95
C LEU A 58 -4.30 -3.40 3.00
N ASP A 59 -3.66 -2.22 2.99
CA ASP A 59 -3.97 -1.09 2.11
C ASP A 59 -3.17 -1.12 0.80
N LEU A 60 -2.54 -2.24 0.45
CA LEU A 60 -1.82 -2.43 -0.81
C LEU A 60 -2.58 -3.36 -1.74
N ILE A 61 -2.48 -3.08 -3.03
CA ILE A 61 -2.72 -4.07 -4.08
C ILE A 61 -1.40 -4.44 -4.72
N LEU A 62 -1.13 -5.73 -4.79
CA LEU A 62 0.02 -6.35 -5.43
C LEU A 62 -0.43 -6.87 -6.79
N THR A 63 0.28 -6.51 -7.86
CA THR A 63 0.03 -7.01 -9.21
C THR A 63 1.25 -7.77 -9.67
N VAL A 64 1.10 -9.08 -9.83
CA VAL A 64 2.13 -9.97 -10.34
C VAL A 64 2.19 -9.82 -11.85
N GLN A 65 3.37 -9.46 -12.37
CA GLN A 65 3.67 -9.46 -13.80
C GLN A 65 4.70 -10.56 -14.10
N ASP A 66 4.94 -10.84 -15.37
CA ASP A 66 5.83 -11.92 -15.80
C ASP A 66 7.26 -11.78 -15.25
N THR A 67 7.73 -10.54 -15.08
CA THR A 67 9.12 -10.24 -14.69
C THR A 67 9.27 -9.64 -13.30
N HIS A 68 8.20 -9.08 -12.72
CA HIS A 68 8.27 -8.36 -11.46
C HIS A 68 6.89 -8.24 -10.79
N VAL A 69 6.88 -7.80 -9.54
CA VAL A 69 5.65 -7.46 -8.81
C VAL A 69 5.56 -5.95 -8.67
N CYS A 70 4.44 -5.39 -9.09
CA CYS A 70 4.08 -4.00 -8.79
C CYS A 70 3.26 -3.93 -7.50
N TRP A 71 3.37 -2.83 -6.77
CA TRP A 71 2.51 -2.55 -5.62
C TRP A 71 2.00 -1.11 -5.65
N GLN A 72 0.76 -0.93 -5.23
CA GLN A 72 0.09 0.35 -5.22
C GLN A 72 -0.64 0.56 -3.88
N TYR A 73 -0.53 1.75 -3.31
CA TYR A 73 -1.37 2.14 -2.19
C TYR A 73 -2.83 2.28 -2.63
N LYS A 74 -3.66 1.35 -2.17
CA LYS A 74 -5.08 1.24 -2.51
C LYS A 74 -5.88 0.84 -1.26
N PRO A 75 -6.05 1.76 -0.30
CA PRO A 75 -6.75 1.49 0.95
C PRO A 75 -8.17 0.98 0.70
N ARG A 76 -8.68 0.13 1.59
CA ARG A 76 -9.99 -0.49 1.42
C ARG A 76 -11.09 0.58 1.29
N ALA A 77 -11.96 0.42 0.29
CA ALA A 77 -12.99 1.40 -0.08
C ALA A 77 -13.92 1.80 1.08
N ASN A 78 -14.10 0.91 2.06
CA ASN A 78 -14.96 1.13 3.21
C ASN A 78 -14.40 2.14 4.23
N LYS A 79 -13.11 2.54 4.11
CA LYS A 79 -12.54 3.58 4.97
C LYS A 79 -12.78 4.95 4.34
N GLN A 80 -13.94 5.52 4.64
CA GLN A 80 -14.31 6.86 4.20
C GLN A 80 -13.36 7.91 4.79
N LEU A 81 -13.04 8.94 3.99
CA LEU A 81 -12.34 10.11 4.49
C LEU A 81 -13.32 10.95 5.31
N ILE A 82 -12.77 11.71 6.26
CA ILE A 82 -13.56 12.70 7.00
C ILE A 82 -14.08 13.74 5.99
N PRO A 83 -15.41 13.98 5.93
CA PRO A 83 -15.98 14.99 5.04
C PRO A 83 -15.41 16.38 5.30
N PHE A 84 -15.16 17.15 4.24
CA PHE A 84 -14.55 18.47 4.35
C PHE A 84 -15.46 19.50 5.05
N ASP A 85 -16.78 19.30 5.04
CA ASP A 85 -17.78 20.13 5.71
C ASP A 85 -18.00 19.77 7.19
N SER A 86 -17.42 18.66 7.67
CA SER A 86 -17.53 18.25 9.07
C SER A 86 -16.95 19.29 10.06
N ALA A 87 -17.33 19.20 11.34
CA ALA A 87 -16.89 20.11 12.40
C ALA A 87 -15.38 20.06 12.74
N HIS A 88 -14.61 19.22 12.07
CA HIS A 88 -13.17 19.11 12.31
C HIS A 88 -12.42 20.39 11.89
N SER A 89 -11.33 20.67 12.61
CA SER A 89 -10.50 21.85 12.33
C SER A 89 -9.82 21.78 10.95
N LYS A 90 -9.46 22.95 10.41
CA LYS A 90 -8.69 23.05 9.17
C LYS A 90 -7.37 22.26 9.23
N LEU A 91 -6.75 22.19 10.42
CA LEU A 91 -5.52 21.43 10.64
C LEU A 91 -5.74 19.93 10.45
N ILE A 92 -6.81 19.38 11.01
CA ILE A 92 -7.16 17.95 10.84
C ILE A 92 -7.42 17.64 9.37
N LYS A 93 -8.23 18.45 8.68
CA LYS A 93 -8.52 18.28 7.25
C LYS A 93 -7.24 18.33 6.42
N ARG A 94 -6.37 19.33 6.64
CA ARG A 94 -5.06 19.41 5.98
C ARG A 94 -4.19 18.16 6.28
N GLY A 95 -4.27 17.64 7.50
CA GLY A 95 -3.60 16.40 7.92
C GLY A 95 -4.10 15.15 7.16
N VAL A 96 -5.42 15.05 6.91
CA VAL A 96 -6.01 13.98 6.08
C VAL A 96 -5.47 14.04 4.66
N ALA A 97 -5.56 15.21 4.01
CA ALA A 97 -5.06 15.40 2.64
C ALA A 97 -3.57 15.06 2.54
N LYS A 98 -2.76 15.55 3.47
CA LYS A 98 -1.32 15.25 3.55
C LYS A 98 -1.06 13.76 3.70
N THR A 99 -1.79 13.08 4.59
CA THR A 99 -1.62 11.63 4.82
C THR A 99 -1.97 10.83 3.58
N CYS A 100 -3.08 11.15 2.90
CA CYS A 100 -3.48 10.50 1.66
C CYS A 100 -2.39 10.60 0.59
N ILE A 101 -1.92 11.82 0.30
CA ILE A 101 -0.91 12.07 -0.72
C ILE A 101 0.43 11.41 -0.34
N THR A 102 0.88 11.58 0.90
CA THR A 102 2.15 10.99 1.37
C THR A 102 2.12 9.46 1.32
N ALA A 103 0.98 8.84 1.66
CA ALA A 103 0.84 7.38 1.59
C ALA A 103 0.92 6.88 0.14
N ALA A 104 0.26 7.56 -0.81
CA ALA A 104 0.37 7.21 -2.23
C ALA A 104 1.82 7.25 -2.72
N LEU A 105 2.55 8.32 -2.37
CA LEU A 105 3.94 8.53 -2.79
C LEU A 105 4.90 7.52 -2.16
N ASN A 106 4.73 7.21 -0.87
CA ASN A 106 5.70 6.39 -0.13
C ASN A 106 5.40 4.89 -0.19
N LYS A 107 4.15 4.49 -0.47
CA LYS A 107 3.69 3.10 -0.39
C LYS A 107 3.29 2.53 -1.75
N SER A 108 3.81 3.09 -2.83
CA SER A 108 3.60 2.60 -4.20
C SER A 108 4.93 2.49 -4.92
N CYS A 109 5.06 1.55 -5.87
CA CYS A 109 6.25 1.45 -6.70
C CYS A 109 6.27 2.57 -7.77
N ALA A 110 7.43 2.78 -8.39
CA ALA A 110 7.61 3.80 -9.42
C ALA A 110 6.63 3.64 -10.60
N HIS A 111 6.23 2.41 -10.94
CA HIS A 111 5.29 2.14 -12.02
C HIS A 111 3.83 2.52 -11.67
N LYS A 112 3.48 2.55 -10.38
CA LYS A 112 2.09 2.72 -9.90
C LYS A 112 1.85 3.94 -9.03
N VAL A 113 2.89 4.72 -8.74
CA VAL A 113 2.78 5.90 -7.88
C VAL A 113 1.85 6.97 -8.47
N GLN A 114 1.86 7.18 -9.79
CA GLN A 114 0.97 8.13 -10.44
C GLN A 114 -0.50 7.69 -10.33
N ASP A 115 -0.78 6.41 -10.59
CA ASP A 115 -2.12 5.82 -10.43
C ASP A 115 -2.61 5.97 -8.98
N ALA A 116 -1.76 5.61 -8.00
CA ALA A 116 -2.07 5.76 -6.59
C ALA A 116 -2.36 7.22 -6.21
N PHE A 117 -1.55 8.16 -6.70
CA PHE A 117 -1.72 9.58 -6.45
C PHE A 117 -3.06 10.06 -7.00
N ASN A 118 -3.37 9.76 -8.26
CA ASN A 118 -4.63 10.15 -8.90
C ASN A 118 -5.84 9.59 -8.16
N GLU A 119 -5.78 8.33 -7.72
CA GLU A 119 -6.84 7.73 -6.89
C GLU A 119 -7.02 8.50 -5.57
N GLN A 120 -5.96 8.94 -4.90
CA GLN A 120 -6.09 9.73 -3.68
C GLN A 120 -6.64 11.14 -3.92
N ILE A 121 -6.28 11.77 -5.05
CA ILE A 121 -6.86 13.06 -5.46
C ILE A 121 -8.36 12.91 -5.68
N ALA A 122 -8.78 11.87 -6.40
CA ALA A 122 -10.20 11.57 -6.61
C ALA A 122 -10.93 11.36 -5.29
N ARG A 123 -10.36 10.57 -4.36
CA ARG A 123 -10.94 10.34 -3.02
C ARG A 123 -11.10 11.63 -2.21
N LEU A 124 -10.09 12.50 -2.22
CA LEU A 124 -10.15 13.79 -1.53
C LEU A 124 -11.22 14.69 -2.16
N SER A 125 -11.31 14.72 -3.49
CA SER A 125 -12.34 15.48 -4.21
C SER A 125 -13.75 14.98 -3.87
N THR A 126 -13.98 13.66 -3.86
CA THR A 126 -15.26 13.06 -3.43
C THR A 126 -15.62 13.41 -1.98
N ALA A 127 -14.62 13.55 -1.10
CA ALA A 127 -14.83 13.97 0.28
C ALA A 127 -15.00 15.50 0.46
N GLY A 128 -15.09 16.27 -0.63
CA GLY A 128 -15.35 17.71 -0.62
C GLY A 128 -14.11 18.59 -0.44
N PHE A 129 -12.90 18.04 -0.53
CA PHE A 129 -11.68 18.84 -0.45
C PHE A 129 -11.51 19.67 -1.73
N SER A 130 -11.35 20.99 -1.58
CA SER A 130 -11.12 21.87 -2.73
C SER A 130 -9.72 21.68 -3.34
N SER A 131 -9.61 21.94 -4.65
CA SER A 131 -8.33 21.90 -5.36
C SER A 131 -7.28 22.80 -4.72
N ALA A 132 -7.67 23.98 -4.22
CA ALA A 132 -6.77 24.90 -3.53
C ALA A 132 -6.13 24.28 -2.27
N VAL A 133 -6.91 23.55 -1.45
CA VAL A 133 -6.39 22.88 -0.25
C VAL A 133 -5.42 21.76 -0.64
N VAL A 134 -5.78 20.98 -1.65
CA VAL A 134 -4.96 19.87 -2.14
C VAL A 134 -3.65 20.39 -2.74
N SER A 135 -3.69 21.41 -3.60
CA SER A 135 -2.51 22.06 -4.18
C SER A 135 -1.57 22.61 -3.10
N ALA A 136 -2.12 23.33 -2.10
CA ALA A 136 -1.32 23.85 -1.00
C ALA A 136 -0.64 22.75 -0.15
N VAL A 137 -1.18 21.54 -0.14
CA VAL A 137 -0.53 20.37 0.49
C VAL A 137 0.56 19.81 -0.43
N CYS A 138 0.29 19.64 -1.72
CA CYS A 138 1.27 19.19 -2.71
C CYS A 138 2.50 20.11 -2.76
N GLU A 139 2.30 21.42 -2.81
CA GLU A 139 3.37 22.42 -2.78
C GLU A 139 4.22 22.29 -1.52
N ALA A 140 3.59 22.19 -0.35
CA ALA A 140 4.30 22.02 0.91
C ALA A 140 5.12 20.72 0.96
N LEU A 141 4.61 19.63 0.34
CA LEU A 141 5.36 18.38 0.21
C LEU A 141 6.54 18.55 -0.75
N LEU A 142 6.34 19.16 -1.91
CA LEU A 142 7.40 19.42 -2.89
C LEU A 142 8.55 20.25 -2.29
N GLN A 143 8.23 21.28 -1.50
CA GLN A 143 9.25 22.07 -0.82
C GLN A 143 10.07 21.24 0.17
N LYS A 144 9.42 20.36 0.92
CA LYS A 144 10.11 19.43 1.83
C LYS A 144 11.01 18.44 1.10
N PHE A 145 10.57 17.90 -0.04
CA PHE A 145 11.40 17.02 -0.85
C PHE A 145 12.63 17.74 -1.40
N LYS A 146 12.46 18.96 -1.92
CA LYS A 146 13.57 19.80 -2.41
C LYS A 146 14.57 20.12 -1.31
N GLN A 147 14.10 20.43 -0.11
CA GLN A 147 14.98 20.69 1.04
C GLN A 147 15.82 19.46 1.40
N LYS A 148 15.17 18.29 1.53
CA LYS A 148 15.85 17.03 1.86
C LYS A 148 16.90 16.64 0.81
N GLN A 149 16.63 16.91 -0.47
CA GLN A 149 17.58 16.67 -1.55
C GLN A 149 18.83 17.55 -1.40
N ARG A 150 18.66 18.84 -1.12
CA ARG A 150 19.80 19.78 -0.89
C ARG A 150 20.67 19.35 0.28
N GLU A 151 20.06 18.94 1.39
CA GLU A 151 20.78 18.45 2.57
C GLU A 151 21.59 17.18 2.24
N GLY A 152 20.99 16.22 1.51
CA GLY A 152 21.68 15.01 1.08
C GLY A 152 22.84 15.24 0.11
N ASP A 153 22.71 16.22 -0.79
CA ASP A 153 23.78 16.59 -1.73
C ASP A 153 24.95 17.30 -1.04
N MET A 154 24.67 18.04 0.04
CA MET A 154 25.70 18.69 0.86
C MET A 154 26.49 17.67 1.68
N GLN A 155 25.84 16.64 2.21
CA GLN A 155 26.47 15.57 2.98
C GLN A 155 27.41 14.67 2.15
N LYS A 156 27.20 14.56 0.83
CA LYS A 156 28.06 13.76 -0.07
C LYS A 156 29.31 14.48 -0.56
N LYS A 157 29.44 15.77 -0.25
CA LYS A 157 30.58 16.63 -0.65
C LYS A 157 31.61 16.82 0.48
N ILE A 158 31.40 16.20 1.63
CA ILE A 158 32.29 16.16 2.80
C ILE A 158 32.86 14.75 2.88
#